data_AF-A0A5B8LTS3-F1
#
_entry.id   AF-A0A5B8LTS3-F1
#
_cell.length_a   1.000
_cell.length_b   1.000
_cell.length_c   1.000
_cell.angle_alpha   90.00
_cell.angle_beta   90.00
_cell.angle_gamma   90.00
#
_symmetry.space_group_name_H-M   'P 1'
#
loop_
_entity.id
_entity.type
_entity.pdbx_description
1 polymer ?
#
loop_
_entity_poly.entity_id
_entity_poly.type
_entity_poly.pdbx_seq_one_letter_code
_entity_poly.pdbx_strand_id
1 'polypeptide(L)'
;MGASASCTRMANTTSTSSRTSPPGWPRQDMVGLREAEALPAEIAADFAAAHDRCRRDNAEQLLAIELGESPHRRHFEIRLLPDDNSDGVTAIVTDTTDRRARDLAVASLLREVSHRSKNLLAIVQSVAMQTARHSAGTEDFLDKFRGRLHALSSTQDLVTESNWRGAYLQSLVASQLVRLGPSVLANVRITGVNPLLGPNASLHIGLAIHELGANTVLHGALANGEPGKVTIDARMVDRPGSAADLVIEWRESGIPAWRLEHQPHFGTLVLERIVPLSVGGTADFGIEPDGVRYRLVVPADQFEA
;
A
#
# COMPACT_ATOMS: atom_id res chain seq x y z
N MET A 1 -6.96 -30.61 21.19
CA MET A 1 -7.38 -31.70 22.10
C MET A 1 -6.13 -32.30 22.69
N GLY A 2 -6.02 -32.22 24.02
CA GLY A 2 -4.79 -32.55 24.75
C GLY A 2 -4.52 -34.04 24.77
N ALA A 3 -3.25 -34.39 24.61
CA ALA A 3 -2.71 -35.69 24.99
C ALA A 3 -1.57 -35.41 25.98
N SER A 4 -1.91 -35.45 27.27
CA SER A 4 -0.95 -35.61 28.36
C SER A 4 -0.63 -37.09 28.47
N ALA A 5 0.66 -37.46 28.51
CA ALA A 5 1.08 -38.81 28.85
C ALA A 5 2.41 -38.76 29.60
N SER A 6 2.35 -39.07 30.89
CA SER A 6 3.46 -39.31 31.81
C SER A 6 3.90 -40.78 31.77
N CYS A 7 5.21 -41.07 31.85
CA CYS A 7 5.71 -42.32 32.41
C CYS A 7 7.20 -42.23 32.80
N THR A 8 7.58 -42.99 33.83
CA THR A 8 8.69 -42.74 34.77
C THR A 8 9.70 -43.90 34.82
N ARG A 9 11.01 -43.55 34.92
CA ARG A 9 12.21 -44.32 35.41
C ARG A 9 12.76 -45.47 34.53
N MET A 10 14.08 -45.72 34.43
CA MET A 10 15.19 -45.48 35.36
C MET A 10 16.60 -45.59 34.69
N ALA A 11 17.61 -44.97 35.33
CA ALA A 11 19.06 -45.24 35.33
C ALA A 11 20.00 -44.50 34.34
N ASN A 12 20.74 -43.53 34.89
CA ASN A 12 22.15 -43.16 34.65
C ASN A 12 22.71 -42.97 33.24
N THR A 13 21.87 -42.70 32.27
CA THR A 13 22.26 -42.22 30.95
C THR A 13 21.17 -41.28 30.50
N THR A 14 21.54 -40.10 30.01
CA THR A 14 20.63 -39.11 29.41
C THR A 14 19.77 -39.80 28.35
N SER A 15 18.59 -40.29 28.72
CA SER A 15 17.76 -41.10 27.84
C SER A 15 16.73 -40.21 27.17
N THR A 16 17.00 -39.79 25.93
CA THR A 16 16.06 -39.03 25.11
C THR A 16 14.93 -39.94 24.63
N SER A 17 13.73 -39.84 25.22
CA SER A 17 12.54 -40.54 24.70
C SER A 17 11.77 -39.60 23.77
N SER A 18 11.76 -39.85 22.46
CA SER A 18 10.98 -39.07 21.48
C SER A 18 9.85 -39.94 20.92
N ARG A 19 8.59 -39.49 21.01
CA ARG A 19 7.45 -40.22 20.44
C ARG A 19 7.19 -39.90 18.95
N THR A 20 7.79 -38.83 18.43
CA THR A 20 7.78 -38.43 17.01
C THR A 20 8.93 -37.47 16.72
N SER A 21 9.86 -37.81 15.84
CA SER A 21 10.91 -36.89 15.36
C SER A 21 10.30 -35.85 14.41
N PRO A 22 10.63 -34.54 14.55
CA PRO A 22 10.20 -33.52 13.60
C PRO A 22 10.69 -33.81 12.17
N PRO A 23 10.02 -33.29 11.12
CA PRO A 23 10.50 -33.41 9.75
C PRO A 23 11.91 -32.84 9.59
N GLY A 24 12.83 -33.62 9.01
CA GLY A 24 14.25 -33.25 8.85
C GLY A 24 15.16 -33.72 10.00
N TRP A 25 14.60 -34.28 11.07
CA TRP A 25 15.38 -34.91 12.14
C TRP A 25 15.62 -36.41 11.86
N PRO A 26 16.69 -37.02 12.41
CA PRO A 26 16.94 -38.44 12.25
C PRO A 26 15.75 -39.27 12.76
N ARG A 27 15.27 -40.20 11.95
CA ARG A 27 14.23 -41.18 12.33
C ARG A 27 14.89 -42.43 12.92
N GLN A 28 15.66 -42.25 14.00
CA GLN A 28 16.33 -43.32 14.72
C GLN A 28 15.81 -43.40 16.16
N ASP A 29 15.97 -44.56 16.81
CA ASP A 29 15.73 -44.65 18.24
C ASP A 29 16.80 -43.83 18.97
N MET A 30 16.37 -42.78 19.67
CA MET A 30 17.26 -41.83 20.35
C MET A 30 17.51 -42.20 21.81
N VAL A 31 16.88 -43.28 22.30
CA VAL A 31 16.99 -43.69 23.70
C VAL A 31 18.40 -44.19 23.99
N GLY A 32 19.07 -43.55 24.96
CA GLY A 32 20.41 -43.92 25.43
C GLY A 32 21.57 -43.31 24.63
N LEU A 33 21.27 -42.59 23.55
CA LEU A 33 22.27 -41.86 22.77
C LEU A 33 22.62 -40.53 23.45
N ARG A 34 23.86 -40.06 23.26
CA ARG A 34 24.23 -38.69 23.62
C ARG A 34 23.64 -37.72 22.60
N GLU A 35 23.42 -36.47 23.00
CA GLU A 35 22.85 -35.43 22.13
C GLU A 35 23.65 -35.22 20.84
N ALA A 36 24.98 -35.32 20.91
CA ALA A 36 25.87 -35.26 19.75
C ALA A 36 25.68 -36.42 18.75
N GLU A 37 25.14 -37.55 19.20
CA GLU A 37 24.85 -38.74 18.37
C GLU A 37 23.39 -38.77 17.91
N ALA A 38 22.51 -38.11 18.67
CA ALA A 38 21.07 -38.11 18.46
C ALA A 38 20.59 -36.96 17.55
N LEU A 39 21.28 -35.81 17.58
CA LEU A 39 20.87 -34.58 16.89
C LEU A 39 21.75 -34.25 15.67
N PRO A 40 21.23 -33.51 14.68
CA PRO A 40 22.04 -32.94 13.61
C PRO A 40 23.21 -32.11 14.17
N ALA A 41 24.39 -32.27 13.58
CA ALA A 41 25.61 -31.60 14.03
C ALA A 41 25.47 -30.06 14.10
N GLU A 42 24.64 -29.49 13.23
CA GLU A 42 24.31 -28.05 13.18
C GLU A 42 23.70 -27.52 14.48
N ILE A 43 22.99 -28.36 15.24
CA ILE A 43 22.24 -27.93 16.45
C ILE A 43 22.71 -28.63 17.73
N ALA A 44 23.50 -29.70 17.62
CA ALA A 44 23.85 -30.56 18.74
C ALA A 44 24.62 -29.82 19.85
N ALA A 45 25.57 -28.96 19.48
CA ALA A 45 26.37 -28.19 20.44
C ALA A 45 25.52 -27.17 21.23
N ASP A 46 24.68 -26.41 20.52
CA ASP A 46 23.81 -25.41 21.13
C ASP A 46 22.74 -26.04 22.02
N PHE A 47 22.18 -27.19 21.59
CA PHE A 47 21.24 -27.96 22.39
C PHE A 47 21.91 -28.48 23.68
N ALA A 48 23.09 -29.09 23.58
CA ALA A 48 23.81 -29.61 24.74
C ALA A 48 24.17 -28.50 25.75
N ALA A 49 24.60 -27.35 25.25
CA ALA A 49 24.88 -26.20 26.10
C ALA A 49 23.61 -25.67 26.80
N ALA A 50 22.47 -25.64 26.09
CA ALA A 50 21.18 -25.25 26.68
C ALA A 50 20.68 -26.28 27.69
N HIS A 51 20.86 -27.57 27.43
CA HIS A 51 20.54 -28.67 28.33
C HIS A 51 21.33 -28.56 29.65
N ASP A 52 22.65 -28.37 29.56
CA ASP A 52 23.51 -28.20 30.74
C ASP A 52 23.18 -26.93 31.54
N ARG A 53 22.76 -25.84 30.89
CA ARG A 53 22.26 -24.64 31.60
C ARG A 53 20.94 -24.91 32.29
N CYS A 54 19.98 -25.53 31.60
CA CYS A 54 18.68 -25.88 32.16
C CYS A 54 18.81 -26.70 33.45
N ARG A 55 19.70 -27.69 33.45
CA ARG A 55 20.00 -28.52 34.61
C ARG A 55 20.72 -27.75 35.72
N ARG A 56 21.81 -27.04 35.40
CA ARG A 56 22.62 -26.32 36.40
C ARG A 56 21.85 -25.21 37.10
N ASP A 57 21.08 -24.45 36.33
CA ASP A 57 20.35 -23.28 36.83
C ASP A 57 18.96 -23.66 37.36
N ASN A 58 18.54 -24.91 37.16
CA ASN A 58 17.20 -25.43 37.44
C ASN A 58 16.09 -24.48 36.93
N ALA A 59 16.24 -24.02 35.69
CA ALA A 59 15.40 -23.00 35.09
C ALA A 59 15.15 -23.30 33.60
N GLU A 60 13.98 -22.91 33.11
CA GLU A 60 13.60 -23.05 31.71
C GLU A 60 14.63 -22.42 30.76
N GLN A 61 14.96 -23.12 29.68
CA GLN A 61 15.77 -22.60 28.59
C GLN A 61 14.99 -22.64 27.28
N LEU A 62 15.13 -21.58 26.47
CA LEU A 62 14.54 -21.47 25.15
C LEU A 62 15.65 -21.42 24.10
N LEU A 63 15.55 -22.28 23.10
CA LEU A 63 16.47 -22.30 21.96
C LEU A 63 15.67 -22.20 20.65
N ALA A 64 16.05 -21.26 19.80
CA ALA A 64 15.53 -21.17 18.43
C ALA A 64 16.59 -21.73 17.48
N ILE A 65 16.21 -22.70 16.65
CA ILE A 65 17.12 -23.33 15.69
C ILE A 65 16.54 -23.24 14.28
N GLU A 66 17.44 -23.21 13.30
CA GLU A 66 17.13 -23.35 11.89
C GLU A 66 17.80 -24.63 11.38
N LEU A 67 17.08 -25.42 10.60
CA LEU A 67 17.58 -26.67 10.05
C LEU A 67 17.30 -26.74 8.55
N GLY A 68 18.30 -27.20 7.81
CA GLY A 68 18.24 -27.37 6.37
C GLY A 68 18.53 -26.10 5.56
N GLU A 69 18.70 -26.29 4.25
CA GLU A 69 19.03 -25.23 3.32
C GLU A 69 17.79 -24.70 2.59
N SER A 70 17.88 -23.49 2.05
CA SER A 70 16.83 -22.92 1.20
C SER A 70 16.62 -23.80 -0.05
N PRO A 71 15.38 -24.11 -0.45
CA PRO A 71 14.10 -23.57 0.03
C PRO A 71 13.42 -24.39 1.16
N HIS A 72 14.04 -25.47 1.63
CA HIS A 72 13.43 -26.40 2.60
C HIS A 72 13.78 -26.11 4.06
N ARG A 73 14.34 -24.93 4.34
CA ARG A 73 14.71 -24.49 5.69
C ARG A 73 13.50 -24.48 6.62
N ARG A 74 13.67 -25.05 7.81
CA ARG A 74 12.66 -25.08 8.88
C ARG A 74 13.15 -24.38 10.12
N HIS A 75 12.23 -23.78 10.87
CA HIS A 75 12.50 -23.10 12.13
C HIS A 75 11.84 -23.86 13.28
N PHE A 76 12.62 -24.27 14.27
CA PHE A 76 12.10 -24.90 15.47
C PHE A 76 12.35 -24.04 16.71
N GLU A 77 11.43 -24.12 17.64
CA GLU A 77 11.55 -23.57 18.98
C GLU A 77 11.60 -24.75 19.96
N ILE A 78 12.69 -24.83 20.71
CA ILE A 78 12.96 -25.89 21.68
C ILE A 78 12.88 -25.28 23.07
N ARG A 79 11.93 -25.74 23.87
CA ARG A 79 11.80 -25.41 25.29
C ARG A 79 12.37 -26.56 26.10
N LEU A 80 13.42 -26.30 26.86
CA LEU A 80 13.99 -27.24 27.82
C LEU A 80 13.51 -26.86 29.22
N LEU A 81 12.91 -27.82 29.91
CA LEU A 81 12.31 -27.66 31.23
C LEU A 81 13.00 -28.65 32.19
N PRO A 82 13.46 -28.20 33.37
CA PRO A 82 13.95 -29.12 34.38
C PRO A 82 12.78 -30.01 34.84
N ASP A 83 13.06 -31.26 35.17
CA ASP A 83 12.08 -32.16 35.77
C ASP A 83 12.09 -32.00 37.29
N ASP A 84 10.97 -31.59 37.88
CA ASP A 84 10.87 -31.41 39.33
C ASP A 84 11.07 -32.73 40.11
N ASN A 85 10.88 -33.89 39.46
CA ASN A 85 10.93 -35.21 40.10
C ASN A 85 12.21 -36.00 39.77
N SER A 86 13.13 -35.47 38.96
CA SER A 86 14.39 -36.13 38.60
C SER A 86 15.48 -35.12 38.22
N ASP A 87 16.75 -35.52 38.16
CA ASP A 87 17.84 -34.67 37.62
C ASP A 87 17.81 -34.62 36.06
N GLY A 88 16.61 -34.73 35.50
CA GLY A 88 16.35 -34.82 34.07
C GLY A 88 15.89 -33.49 33.48
N VAL A 89 15.95 -33.39 32.17
CA VAL A 89 15.43 -32.25 31.41
C VAL A 89 14.49 -32.76 30.33
N THR A 90 13.32 -32.14 30.25
CA THR A 90 12.34 -32.39 29.21
C THR A 90 12.47 -31.35 28.12
N ALA A 91 12.69 -31.79 26.87
CA ALA A 91 12.71 -30.91 25.71
C ALA A 91 11.40 -31.01 24.91
N ILE A 92 10.75 -29.88 24.68
CA ILE A 92 9.58 -29.74 23.81
C ILE A 92 10.05 -29.02 22.53
N VAL A 93 10.01 -29.73 21.41
CA VAL A 93 10.37 -29.19 20.09
C VAL A 93 9.11 -28.83 19.33
N THR A 94 8.97 -27.56 18.96
CA THR A 94 7.82 -27.06 18.18
C THR A 94 8.31 -26.59 16.82
N ASP A 95 7.74 -27.11 15.72
CA ASP A 95 7.95 -26.54 14.38
C ASP A 95 7.18 -25.21 14.30
N THR A 96 7.92 -24.13 14.12
CA THR A 96 7.41 -22.76 14.05
C THR A 96 7.54 -22.16 12.65
N THR A 97 7.92 -22.97 11.65
CA THR A 97 8.18 -22.51 10.27
C THR A 97 6.98 -21.76 9.70
N ASP A 98 5.80 -22.36 9.72
CA ASP A 98 4.58 -21.74 9.19
C ASP A 98 4.15 -20.51 10.00
N ARG A 99 4.35 -20.55 11.34
CA ARG A 99 4.04 -19.42 12.22
C ARG A 99 4.94 -18.23 11.88
N ARG A 100 6.26 -18.43 11.83
CA ARG A 100 7.24 -17.40 11.46
C ARG A 100 7.00 -16.86 10.06
N ALA A 101 6.72 -17.71 9.08
CA ALA A 101 6.41 -17.28 7.72
C ALA A 101 5.18 -16.35 7.69
N ARG A 102 4.14 -16.69 8.45
CA ARG A 102 2.95 -15.82 8.62
C ARG A 102 3.29 -14.52 9.32
N ASP A 103 4.05 -14.56 10.42
CA ASP A 103 4.43 -13.37 11.17
C ASP A 103 5.28 -12.41 10.32
N LEU A 104 6.20 -12.94 9.52
CA LEU A 104 7.00 -12.16 8.57
C LEU A 104 6.13 -11.57 7.45
N ALA A 105 5.18 -12.34 6.91
CA ALA A 105 4.23 -11.85 5.91
C ALA A 105 3.37 -10.70 6.48
N VAL A 106 2.82 -10.87 7.68
CA VAL A 106 2.05 -9.83 8.38
C VAL A 106 2.92 -8.60 8.64
N ALA A 107 4.15 -8.76 9.14
CA ALA A 107 5.07 -7.65 9.38
C ALA A 107 5.45 -6.90 8.09
N SER A 108 5.51 -7.59 6.95
CA SER A 108 5.72 -6.98 5.63
C SER A 108 4.50 -6.15 5.21
N LEU A 109 3.30 -6.71 5.32
CA LEU A 109 2.05 -6.01 5.03
C LEU A 109 1.87 -4.76 5.90
N LEU A 110 2.17 -4.86 7.21
CA LEU A 110 2.11 -3.72 8.13
C LEU A 110 3.10 -2.61 7.75
N ARG A 111 4.31 -2.97 7.28
CA ARG A 111 5.28 -2.00 6.76
C ARG A 111 4.77 -1.30 5.51
N GLU A 112 4.18 -2.05 4.60
CA GLU A 112 3.62 -1.51 3.36
C GLU A 112 2.44 -0.56 3.63
N VAL A 113 1.51 -0.96 4.50
CA VAL A 113 0.42 -0.08 4.96
C VAL A 113 0.99 1.17 5.61
N SER A 114 1.98 1.05 6.49
CA SER A 114 2.60 2.19 7.15
C SER A 114 3.25 3.16 6.16
N HIS A 115 3.93 2.63 5.14
CA HIS A 115 4.53 3.43 4.07
C HIS A 115 3.45 4.18 3.28
N ARG A 116 2.36 3.50 2.91
CA ARG A 116 1.24 4.12 2.18
C ARG A 116 0.54 5.20 3.01
N SER A 117 0.31 4.97 4.30
CA SER A 117 -0.24 5.98 5.21
C SER A 117 0.65 7.21 5.32
N LYS A 118 1.97 7.04 5.42
CA LYS A 118 2.93 8.16 5.40
C LYS A 118 2.86 8.95 4.10
N ASN A 119 2.74 8.26 2.96
CA ASN A 119 2.59 8.91 1.66
C ASN A 119 1.30 9.75 1.61
N LEU A 120 0.16 9.18 2.02
CA LEU A 120 -1.12 9.90 2.04
C LEU A 120 -1.08 11.12 2.96
N LEU A 121 -0.47 10.99 4.15
CA LEU A 121 -0.30 12.13 5.07
C LEU A 121 0.55 13.24 4.46
N ALA A 122 1.63 12.90 3.75
CA ALA A 122 2.45 13.87 3.05
C ALA A 122 1.66 14.61 1.96
N ILE A 123 0.81 13.90 1.20
CA ILE A 123 -0.09 14.50 0.20
C ILE A 123 -1.08 15.46 0.86
N VAL A 124 -1.75 15.02 1.94
CA VAL A 124 -2.70 15.86 2.68
C VAL A 124 -2.02 17.11 3.23
N GLN A 125 -0.81 16.98 3.80
CA GLN A 125 -0.04 18.11 4.31
C GLN A 125 0.33 19.08 3.18
N SER A 126 0.75 18.58 2.02
CA SER A 126 1.06 19.40 0.85
C SER A 126 -0.16 20.19 0.38
N VAL A 127 -1.32 19.52 0.26
CA VAL A 127 -2.59 20.15 -0.11
C VAL A 127 -3.01 21.21 0.92
N ALA A 128 -2.87 20.93 2.21
CA ALA A 128 -3.19 21.89 3.27
C ALA A 128 -2.32 23.15 3.17
N MET A 129 -0.99 22.99 3.06
CA MET A 129 -0.05 24.12 2.95
C MET A 129 -0.31 24.95 1.70
N GLN A 130 -0.61 24.31 0.58
CA GLN A 130 -0.86 25.01 -0.68
C GLN A 130 -2.20 25.71 -0.69
N THR A 131 -3.23 25.12 -0.07
CA THR A 131 -4.54 25.78 0.10
C THR A 131 -4.38 27.02 0.99
N ALA A 132 -3.73 26.89 2.14
CA ALA A 132 -3.55 28.00 3.08
C ALA A 132 -2.83 29.22 2.47
N ARG A 133 -1.81 29.00 1.64
CA ARG A 133 -1.05 30.10 0.99
C ARG A 133 -1.88 30.93 0.00
N HIS A 134 -2.96 30.40 -0.54
CA HIS A 134 -3.73 31.00 -1.62
C HIS A 134 -5.20 31.25 -1.24
N SER A 135 -5.52 31.14 0.05
CA SER A 135 -6.85 31.45 0.57
C SER A 135 -6.93 32.89 1.04
N ALA A 136 -8.06 33.55 0.77
CA ALA A 136 -8.30 34.94 1.18
C ALA A 136 -8.58 35.09 2.69
N GLY A 137 -8.79 33.99 3.40
CA GLY A 137 -9.05 33.93 4.83
C GLY A 137 -9.38 32.50 5.29
N THR A 138 -9.69 32.35 6.58
CA THR A 138 -9.93 31.05 7.20
C THR A 138 -11.14 30.32 6.61
N GLU A 139 -12.21 31.04 6.30
CA GLU A 139 -13.44 30.44 5.73
C GLU A 139 -13.19 29.89 4.33
N ASP A 140 -12.58 30.69 3.45
CA ASP A 140 -12.15 30.29 2.11
C ASP A 140 -11.16 29.10 2.14
N PHE A 141 -10.26 29.06 3.13
CA PHE A 141 -9.40 27.90 3.35
C PHE A 141 -10.19 26.65 3.71
N LEU A 142 -11.11 26.74 4.68
CA LEU A 142 -11.88 25.58 5.15
C LEU A 142 -12.73 24.98 4.02
N ASP A 143 -13.37 25.82 3.22
CA ASP A 143 -14.23 25.37 2.12
C ASP A 143 -13.42 24.66 1.03
N LYS A 144 -12.32 25.27 0.57
CA LYS A 144 -11.42 24.67 -0.43
C LYS A 144 -10.77 23.40 0.08
N PHE A 145 -10.27 23.42 1.31
CA PHE A 145 -9.56 22.27 1.87
C PHE A 145 -10.50 21.07 2.08
N ARG A 146 -11.75 21.30 2.51
CA ARG A 146 -12.76 20.24 2.62
C ARG A 146 -13.09 19.62 1.27
N GLY A 147 -13.26 20.44 0.22
CA GLY A 147 -13.49 19.95 -1.14
C GLY A 147 -12.37 19.03 -1.62
N ARG A 148 -11.12 19.49 -1.45
CA ARG A 148 -9.91 18.74 -1.83
C ARG A 148 -9.71 17.46 -1.01
N LEU A 149 -9.98 17.50 0.30
CA LEU A 149 -9.93 16.31 1.14
C LEU A 149 -10.96 15.27 0.71
N HIS A 150 -12.18 15.69 0.36
CA HIS A 150 -13.19 14.79 -0.16
C HIS A 150 -12.77 14.19 -1.51
N ALA A 151 -12.17 14.98 -2.40
CA ALA A 151 -11.65 14.51 -3.68
C ALA A 151 -10.58 13.42 -3.48
N LEU A 152 -9.63 13.67 -2.57
CA LEU A 152 -8.61 12.69 -2.17
C LEU A 152 -9.23 11.42 -1.58
N SER A 153 -10.19 11.55 -0.66
CA SER A 153 -10.89 10.40 -0.04
C SER A 153 -11.57 9.53 -1.09
N SER A 154 -12.38 10.12 -1.97
CA SER A 154 -13.08 9.37 -3.01
C SER A 154 -12.14 8.69 -4.01
N THR A 155 -10.97 9.27 -4.27
CA THR A 155 -9.95 8.62 -5.10
C THR A 155 -9.25 7.49 -4.34
N GLN A 156 -9.00 7.68 -3.05
CA GLN A 156 -8.40 6.67 -2.18
C GLN A 156 -9.31 5.44 -2.06
N ASP A 157 -10.63 5.62 -2.05
CA ASP A 157 -11.60 4.52 -2.08
C ASP A 157 -11.42 3.67 -3.35
N LEU A 158 -11.37 4.28 -4.54
CA LEU A 158 -11.12 3.58 -5.81
C LEU A 158 -9.79 2.81 -5.81
N VAL A 159 -8.72 3.43 -5.30
CA VAL A 159 -7.40 2.79 -5.21
C VAL A 159 -7.43 1.61 -4.24
N THR A 160 -8.19 1.72 -3.14
CA THR A 160 -8.28 0.65 -2.13
C THR A 160 -9.11 -0.52 -2.66
N GLU A 161 -10.22 -0.24 -3.35
CA GLU A 161 -11.07 -1.24 -4.01
C GLU A 161 -10.34 -2.03 -5.10
N SER A 162 -9.34 -1.43 -5.74
CA SER A 162 -8.52 -2.07 -6.78
C SER A 162 -7.28 -2.80 -6.24
N ASN A 163 -7.24 -3.12 -4.93
CA ASN A 163 -6.08 -3.69 -4.25
C ASN A 163 -4.79 -2.88 -4.48
N TRP A 164 -4.92 -1.55 -4.47
CA TRP A 164 -3.81 -0.61 -4.63
C TRP A 164 -3.12 -0.66 -6.00
N ARG A 165 -3.79 -1.22 -7.01
CA ARG A 165 -3.29 -1.13 -8.39
C ARG A 165 -3.47 0.27 -8.95
N GLY A 166 -4.53 0.98 -8.57
CA GLY A 166 -4.81 2.31 -9.10
C GLY A 166 -6.29 2.57 -9.39
N ALA A 167 -6.57 3.47 -10.33
CA ALA A 167 -7.94 3.75 -10.78
C ALA A 167 -7.98 3.95 -12.30
N TYR A 168 -9.00 3.39 -12.95
CA TYR A 168 -9.26 3.70 -14.35
C TYR A 168 -9.68 5.16 -14.50
N LEU A 169 -9.17 5.84 -15.54
CA LEU A 169 -9.45 7.26 -15.78
C LEU A 169 -10.96 7.57 -15.80
N GLN A 170 -11.77 6.75 -16.45
CA GLN A 170 -13.23 6.96 -16.51
C GLN A 170 -13.89 6.83 -15.13
N SER A 171 -13.48 5.85 -14.32
CA SER A 171 -13.97 5.68 -12.95
C SER A 171 -13.58 6.87 -12.07
N LEU A 172 -12.36 7.38 -12.26
CA LEU A 172 -11.85 8.55 -11.55
C LEU A 172 -12.62 9.82 -11.94
N VAL A 173 -12.87 10.05 -13.23
CA VAL A 173 -13.69 11.17 -13.69
C VAL A 173 -15.10 11.08 -13.10
N ALA A 174 -15.72 9.91 -13.16
CA ALA A 174 -17.05 9.70 -12.61
C ALA A 174 -17.09 9.99 -11.10
N SER A 175 -16.14 9.49 -10.32
CA SER A 175 -16.12 9.69 -8.86
C SER A 175 -15.91 11.16 -8.46
N GLN A 176 -15.14 11.92 -9.24
CA GLN A 176 -14.88 13.32 -8.95
C GLN A 176 -16.03 14.23 -9.36
N LEU A 177 -16.72 13.93 -10.47
CA LEU A 177 -17.77 14.78 -11.01
C LEU A 177 -19.19 14.39 -10.55
N VAL A 178 -19.38 13.23 -9.90
CA VAL A 178 -20.70 12.74 -9.46
C VAL A 178 -21.51 13.76 -8.66
N ARG A 179 -20.83 14.58 -7.84
CA ARG A 179 -21.47 15.58 -6.97
C ARG A 179 -22.00 16.80 -7.74
N LEU A 180 -21.63 16.98 -9.00
CA LEU A 180 -22.14 18.06 -9.84
C LEU A 180 -23.60 17.83 -10.28
N GLY A 181 -24.08 16.59 -10.16
CA GLY A 181 -25.46 16.21 -10.47
C GLY A 181 -25.69 15.83 -11.94
N PRO A 182 -26.79 15.10 -12.24
CA PRO A 182 -27.00 14.47 -13.55
C PRO A 182 -27.10 15.46 -14.71
N SER A 183 -27.64 16.66 -14.48
CA SER A 183 -27.80 17.70 -15.52
C SER A 183 -26.45 18.22 -16.01
N VAL A 184 -25.50 18.44 -15.10
CA VAL A 184 -24.15 18.88 -15.43
C VAL A 184 -23.38 17.77 -16.14
N LEU A 185 -23.49 16.53 -15.65
CA LEU A 185 -22.84 15.36 -16.24
C LEU A 185 -23.31 15.06 -17.66
N ALA A 186 -24.55 15.41 -18.03
CA ALA A 186 -25.05 15.25 -19.40
C ALA A 186 -24.24 16.07 -20.45
N ASN A 187 -23.54 17.11 -20.01
CA ASN A 187 -22.71 17.96 -20.86
C ASN A 187 -21.21 17.60 -20.80
N VAL A 188 -20.84 16.53 -20.09
CA VAL A 188 -19.47 16.03 -19.98
C VAL A 188 -19.31 14.81 -20.89
N ARG A 189 -18.33 14.86 -21.81
CA ARG A 189 -18.00 13.75 -22.69
C ARG A 189 -16.57 13.29 -22.47
N ILE A 190 -16.39 11.98 -22.26
CA ILE A 190 -15.06 11.35 -22.14
C ILE A 190 -14.77 10.60 -23.45
N THR A 191 -13.60 10.83 -24.04
CA THR A 191 -13.16 10.19 -25.30
C THR A 191 -11.76 9.60 -25.17
N GLY A 192 -11.43 8.67 -26.06
CA GLY A 192 -10.09 8.08 -26.13
C GLY A 192 -9.88 6.87 -25.21
N VAL A 193 -8.64 6.66 -24.78
CA VAL A 193 -8.22 5.49 -23.98
C VAL A 193 -8.67 5.60 -22.52
N ASN A 194 -8.83 4.46 -21.85
CA ASN A 194 -9.17 4.39 -20.43
C ASN A 194 -8.08 3.64 -19.64
N PRO A 195 -6.91 4.25 -19.44
CA PRO A 195 -5.77 3.60 -18.78
C PRO A 195 -6.04 3.41 -17.28
N LEU A 196 -5.40 2.39 -16.70
CA LEU A 196 -5.32 2.21 -15.26
C LEU A 196 -4.18 3.07 -14.72
N LEU A 197 -4.53 4.20 -14.10
CA LEU A 197 -3.56 5.11 -13.49
C LEU A 197 -3.05 4.50 -12.19
N GLY A 198 -1.73 4.48 -11.97
CA GLY A 198 -1.15 4.02 -10.71
C GLY A 198 -1.64 4.84 -9.50
N PRO A 199 -1.42 4.38 -8.25
CA PRO A 199 -2.01 5.00 -7.06
C PRO A 199 -1.66 6.49 -6.89
N ASN A 200 -0.40 6.84 -7.10
CA ASN A 200 0.06 8.23 -6.98
C ASN A 200 -0.55 9.12 -8.08
N ALA A 201 -0.57 8.65 -9.32
CA ALA A 201 -1.17 9.35 -10.45
C ALA A 201 -2.68 9.53 -10.26
N SER A 202 -3.37 8.49 -9.78
CA SER A 202 -4.80 8.52 -9.47
C SER A 202 -5.14 9.66 -8.52
N LEU A 203 -4.43 9.76 -7.38
CA LEU A 203 -4.69 10.80 -6.36
C LEU A 203 -4.54 12.22 -6.91
N HIS A 204 -3.50 12.47 -7.70
CA HIS A 204 -3.20 13.81 -8.22
C HIS A 204 -4.07 14.17 -9.42
N ILE A 205 -4.30 13.22 -10.34
CA ILE A 205 -5.21 13.43 -11.48
C ILE A 205 -6.66 13.58 -10.98
N GLY A 206 -7.06 12.83 -9.96
CA GLY A 206 -8.36 12.98 -9.32
C GLY A 206 -8.54 14.36 -8.72
N LEU A 207 -7.50 14.88 -8.05
CA LEU A 207 -7.50 16.26 -7.56
C LEU A 207 -7.59 17.27 -8.71
N ALA A 208 -6.88 17.06 -9.82
CA ALA A 208 -6.97 17.92 -11.01
C ALA A 208 -8.40 17.97 -11.57
N ILE A 209 -9.04 16.81 -11.73
CA ILE A 209 -10.42 16.70 -12.23
C ILE A 209 -11.40 17.38 -11.26
N HIS A 210 -11.18 17.26 -9.95
CA HIS A 210 -11.99 17.95 -8.95
C HIS A 210 -11.92 19.48 -9.11
N GLU A 211 -10.71 20.04 -9.22
CA GLU A 211 -10.53 21.48 -9.39
C GLU A 211 -11.13 21.97 -10.72
N LEU A 212 -10.90 21.23 -11.81
CA LEU A 212 -11.49 21.54 -13.12
C LEU A 212 -13.01 21.51 -13.05
N GLY A 213 -13.59 20.44 -12.50
CA GLY A 213 -15.04 20.30 -12.37
C GLY A 213 -15.67 21.39 -11.50
N ALA A 214 -15.02 21.77 -10.39
CA ALA A 214 -15.46 22.89 -9.55
C ALA A 214 -15.43 24.21 -10.32
N ASN A 215 -14.35 24.47 -11.06
CA ASN A 215 -14.22 25.66 -11.89
C ASN A 215 -15.30 25.72 -12.98
N THR A 216 -15.61 24.59 -13.63
CA THR A 216 -16.64 24.52 -14.66
C THR A 216 -18.01 24.98 -14.17
N VAL A 217 -18.40 24.61 -12.95
CA VAL A 217 -19.73 24.96 -12.40
C VAL A 217 -19.77 26.32 -11.71
N LEU A 218 -18.65 26.79 -11.15
CA LEU A 218 -18.60 28.09 -10.47
C LEU A 218 -18.36 29.24 -11.45
N HIS A 219 -17.54 29.02 -12.47
CA HIS A 219 -17.00 30.07 -13.32
C HIS A 219 -17.01 29.71 -14.82
N GLY A 220 -17.07 28.41 -15.13
CA GLY A 220 -16.86 27.86 -16.45
C GLY A 220 -18.13 27.53 -17.23
N ALA A 221 -18.06 26.48 -18.05
CA ALA A 221 -18.99 26.23 -19.16
C ALA A 221 -20.40 25.86 -18.70
N LEU A 222 -20.53 25.46 -17.45
CA LEU A 222 -21.77 24.98 -16.87
C LEU A 222 -22.24 25.89 -15.72
N ALA A 223 -21.58 27.05 -15.54
CA ALA A 223 -22.02 28.06 -14.60
C ALA A 223 -23.41 28.61 -14.99
N ASN A 224 -24.25 28.87 -14.00
CA ASN A 224 -25.57 29.51 -14.17
C ASN A 224 -26.54 28.82 -15.16
N GLY A 225 -26.36 27.52 -15.44
CA GLY A 225 -27.24 26.76 -16.33
C GLY A 225 -26.99 27.02 -17.84
N GLU A 226 -25.83 27.55 -18.19
CA GLU A 226 -25.41 27.76 -19.58
C GLU A 226 -25.24 26.43 -20.35
N PRO A 227 -25.44 26.41 -21.69
CA PRO A 227 -25.42 25.19 -22.51
C PRO A 227 -24.00 24.74 -22.91
N GLY A 228 -22.97 25.13 -22.14
CA GLY A 228 -21.60 24.80 -22.44
C GLY A 228 -21.32 23.30 -22.35
N LYS A 229 -20.14 22.88 -22.83
CA LYS A 229 -19.75 21.47 -22.91
C LYS A 229 -18.34 21.26 -22.41
N VAL A 230 -18.14 20.12 -21.76
CA VAL A 230 -16.83 19.64 -21.33
C VAL A 230 -16.46 18.40 -22.12
N THR A 231 -15.26 18.38 -22.68
CA THR A 231 -14.68 17.18 -23.29
C THR A 231 -13.40 16.81 -22.55
N ILE A 232 -13.27 15.53 -22.21
CA ILE A 232 -12.09 14.93 -21.59
C ILE A 232 -11.55 13.89 -22.57
N ASP A 233 -10.47 14.21 -23.27
CA ASP A 233 -9.83 13.32 -24.23
C ASP A 233 -8.55 12.72 -23.64
N ALA A 234 -8.41 11.41 -23.72
CA ALA A 234 -7.21 10.70 -23.30
C ALA A 234 -6.60 9.96 -24.48
N ARG A 235 -5.34 10.22 -24.80
CA ARG A 235 -4.66 9.61 -25.95
C ARG A 235 -3.22 9.26 -25.64
N MET A 236 -2.76 8.17 -26.23
CA MET A 236 -1.35 7.78 -26.20
C MET A 236 -0.58 8.58 -27.24
N VAL A 237 0.57 9.13 -26.85
CA VAL A 237 1.45 9.88 -27.74
C VAL A 237 2.83 9.25 -27.70
N ASP A 238 3.24 8.70 -28.85
CA ASP A 238 4.55 8.08 -29.00
C ASP A 238 5.67 9.09 -28.76
N ARG A 239 6.70 8.66 -28.04
CA ARG A 239 7.92 9.43 -27.82
C ARG A 239 9.10 8.65 -28.41
N PRO A 240 9.90 9.26 -29.29
CA PRO A 240 11.04 8.58 -29.90
C PRO A 240 11.99 8.01 -28.84
N GLY A 241 12.23 6.69 -28.88
CA GLY A 241 13.16 6.02 -27.98
C GLY A 241 12.65 5.75 -26.56
N SER A 242 11.35 5.93 -26.28
CA SER A 242 10.74 5.56 -25.00
C SER A 242 9.33 4.98 -25.18
N ALA A 243 8.75 4.49 -24.08
CA ALA A 243 7.33 4.17 -24.04
C ALA A 243 6.49 5.44 -24.31
N ALA A 244 5.29 5.24 -24.85
CA ALA A 244 4.35 6.32 -25.17
C ALA A 244 3.83 6.99 -23.89
N ASP A 245 3.77 8.32 -23.91
CA ASP A 245 3.18 9.09 -22.82
C ASP A 245 1.65 9.14 -22.98
N LEU A 246 0.94 9.23 -21.86
CA LEU A 246 -0.49 9.50 -21.86
C LEU A 246 -0.71 11.01 -21.85
N VAL A 247 -1.55 11.51 -22.76
CA VAL A 247 -2.01 12.89 -22.76
C VAL A 247 -3.48 12.92 -22.39
N ILE A 248 -3.80 13.61 -21.29
CA ILE A 248 -5.16 13.88 -20.84
C ILE A 248 -5.44 15.36 -21.12
N GLU A 249 -6.51 15.64 -21.86
CA GLU A 249 -6.90 16.98 -22.26
C GLU A 249 -8.34 17.27 -21.84
N TRP A 250 -8.52 18.29 -21.02
CA TRP A 250 -9.80 18.85 -20.64
C TRP A 250 -10.06 20.08 -21.49
N ARG A 251 -11.22 20.14 -22.15
CA ARG A 251 -11.70 21.32 -22.87
C ARG A 251 -13.10 21.71 -22.42
N GLU A 252 -13.24 22.97 -22.07
CA GLU A 252 -14.52 23.64 -21.90
C GLU A 252 -14.82 24.45 -23.14
N SER A 253 -16.07 24.43 -23.59
CA SER A 253 -16.54 25.20 -24.73
C SER A 253 -17.91 25.79 -24.46
N GLY A 254 -18.23 26.91 -25.13
CA GLY A 254 -19.51 27.60 -24.99
C GLY A 254 -19.47 28.76 -24.00
N ILE A 255 -18.28 29.25 -23.64
CA ILE A 255 -18.12 30.46 -22.82
C ILE A 255 -17.24 31.46 -23.56
N PRO A 256 -17.64 32.73 -23.66
CA PRO A 256 -16.74 33.77 -24.12
C PRO A 256 -15.57 33.99 -23.14
N ALA A 257 -14.34 34.08 -23.67
CA ALA A 257 -13.12 34.27 -22.86
C ALA A 257 -13.17 35.44 -21.86
N TRP A 258 -13.84 36.55 -22.20
CA TRP A 258 -13.94 37.73 -21.33
C TRP A 258 -14.61 37.46 -19.97
N ARG A 259 -15.47 36.42 -19.88
CA ARG A 259 -16.07 35.99 -18.60
C ARG A 259 -15.07 35.29 -17.69
N LEU A 260 -13.99 34.75 -18.24
CA LEU A 260 -12.95 34.00 -17.54
C LEU A 260 -11.78 34.90 -17.12
N GLU A 261 -11.47 35.94 -17.91
CA GLU A 261 -10.33 36.86 -17.69
C GLU A 261 -10.35 37.58 -16.32
N HIS A 262 -11.52 37.77 -15.72
CA HIS A 262 -11.68 38.50 -14.46
C HIS A 262 -11.88 37.58 -13.23
N GLN A 263 -11.86 36.26 -13.43
CA GLN A 263 -12.07 35.30 -12.36
C GLN A 263 -10.71 34.93 -11.73
N PRO A 264 -10.60 34.85 -10.40
CA PRO A 264 -9.46 34.21 -9.78
C PRO A 264 -9.49 32.75 -10.23
N HIS A 265 -8.47 32.31 -10.95
CA HIS A 265 -8.36 30.94 -11.43
C HIS A 265 -8.00 30.01 -10.27
N PHE A 266 -8.92 29.83 -9.34
CA PHE A 266 -8.76 28.96 -8.19
C PHE A 266 -8.40 27.55 -8.70
N GLY A 267 -7.29 27.00 -8.20
CA GLY A 267 -6.80 25.69 -8.64
C GLY A 267 -5.72 25.69 -9.72
N THR A 268 -5.38 26.82 -10.37
CA THR A 268 -4.25 26.89 -11.34
C THR A 268 -2.95 26.35 -10.78
N LEU A 269 -2.61 26.66 -9.52
CA LEU A 269 -1.43 26.08 -8.88
C LEU A 269 -1.46 24.55 -8.79
N VAL A 270 -2.61 23.98 -8.46
CA VAL A 270 -2.77 22.52 -8.39
C VAL A 270 -2.54 21.94 -9.79
N LEU A 271 -3.20 22.52 -10.79
CA LEU A 271 -3.17 22.07 -12.18
C LEU A 271 -1.80 22.25 -12.84
N GLU A 272 -1.16 23.40 -12.69
CA GLU A 272 0.08 23.77 -13.41
C GLU A 272 1.36 23.38 -12.67
N ARG A 273 1.30 23.17 -11.34
CA ARG A 273 2.50 22.93 -10.54
C ARG A 273 2.47 21.62 -9.77
N ILE A 274 1.41 21.34 -9.02
CA ILE A 274 1.37 20.19 -8.10
C ILE A 274 1.20 18.90 -8.87
N VAL A 275 0.16 18.82 -9.70
CA VAL A 275 -0.19 17.63 -10.46
C VAL A 275 0.95 17.19 -11.39
N PRO A 276 1.49 18.05 -12.28
CA PRO A 276 2.57 17.63 -13.18
C PRO A 276 3.83 17.21 -12.42
N LEU A 277 4.21 17.91 -11.35
CA LEU A 277 5.37 17.53 -10.55
C LEU A 277 5.18 16.15 -9.90
N SER A 278 4.00 15.89 -9.33
CA SER A 278 3.71 14.64 -8.64
C SER A 278 3.65 13.43 -9.57
N VAL A 279 3.23 13.61 -10.82
CA VAL A 279 3.20 12.52 -11.82
C VAL A 279 4.48 12.47 -12.66
N GLY A 280 5.49 13.31 -12.39
CA GLY A 280 6.71 13.39 -13.21
C GLY A 280 6.46 13.89 -14.64
N GLY A 281 5.34 14.57 -14.87
CA GLY A 281 4.85 15.00 -16.17
C GLY A 281 4.92 16.51 -16.37
N THR A 282 4.15 17.00 -17.35
CA THR A 282 4.02 18.43 -17.64
C THR A 282 2.56 18.80 -17.82
N ALA A 283 2.20 20.03 -17.47
CA ALA A 283 0.84 20.53 -17.65
C ALA A 283 0.86 21.93 -18.25
N ASP A 284 -0.20 22.23 -19.01
CA ASP A 284 -0.44 23.52 -19.62
C ASP A 284 -1.91 23.89 -19.43
N PHE A 285 -2.17 25.08 -18.92
CA PHE A 285 -3.51 25.63 -18.72
C PHE A 285 -3.65 26.92 -19.52
N GLY A 286 -4.76 27.08 -20.23
CA GLY A 286 -5.01 28.27 -21.04
C GLY A 286 -6.48 28.60 -21.16
N ILE A 287 -6.77 29.90 -21.19
CA ILE A 287 -8.06 30.43 -21.62
C ILE A 287 -8.02 30.55 -23.14
N GLU A 288 -8.99 29.91 -23.81
CA GLU A 288 -9.19 30.00 -25.25
C GLU A 288 -10.39 30.91 -25.55
N PRO A 289 -10.53 31.43 -26.79
CA PRO A 289 -11.63 32.33 -27.15
C PRO A 289 -13.03 31.79 -26.82
N ASP A 290 -13.21 30.46 -26.84
CA ASP A 290 -14.50 29.79 -26.60
C ASP A 290 -14.60 29.01 -25.27
N GLY A 291 -13.58 29.10 -24.41
CA GLY A 291 -13.57 28.42 -23.11
C GLY A 291 -12.18 28.22 -22.51
N VAL A 292 -11.93 27.02 -21.98
CA VAL A 292 -10.72 26.68 -21.20
C VAL A 292 -10.11 25.39 -21.72
N ARG A 293 -8.78 25.36 -21.85
CA ARG A 293 -8.02 24.15 -22.13
C ARG A 293 -7.07 23.83 -20.98
N TYR A 294 -7.08 22.60 -20.53
CA TYR A 294 -6.04 22.03 -19.68
C TYR A 294 -5.48 20.77 -20.31
N ARG A 295 -4.16 20.69 -20.43
CA ARG A 295 -3.46 19.55 -21.02
C ARG A 295 -2.42 19.01 -20.05
N LEU A 296 -2.56 17.76 -19.65
CA LEU A 296 -1.62 17.04 -18.79
C LEU A 296 -0.93 15.93 -19.59
N VAL A 297 0.40 15.89 -19.53
CA VAL A 297 1.23 14.80 -20.04
C VAL A 297 1.67 13.95 -18.86
N VAL A 298 1.41 12.65 -18.94
CA VAL A 298 1.70 11.66 -17.91
C VAL A 298 2.67 10.62 -18.49
N PRO A 299 3.86 10.44 -17.89
CA PRO A 299 4.83 9.46 -18.36
C PRO A 299 4.34 8.01 -18.20
N ALA A 300 4.88 7.11 -19.03
CA ALA A 300 4.48 5.70 -19.09
C ALA A 300 4.64 4.89 -17.79
N ASP A 301 5.45 5.35 -16.83
CA ASP A 301 5.65 4.67 -15.54
C ASP A 301 4.49 4.92 -14.54
N GLN A 302 3.57 5.81 -14.88
CA GLN A 302 2.43 6.19 -14.05
C GLN A 302 1.12 5.46 -14.38
N PHE A 303 1.09 4.62 -15.42
CA PHE A 303 -0.16 3.95 -15.85
C PHE A 303 0.07 2.62 -16.58
N GLU A 304 -0.97 1.79 -16.60
CA GLU A 304 -1.09 0.60 -17.46
C GLU A 304 -2.12 0.92 -18.56
N ALA A 305 -1.76 0.68 -19.83
CA ALA A 305 -2.59 0.99 -21.01
C ALA A 305 -3.73 -0.02 -21.23
#